data_AF-A0A7S2M0Z6-F1
#
_entry.id   AF-A0A7S2M0Z6-F1
#
_cell.length_a   1.000
_cell.length_b   1.000
_cell.length_c   1.000
_cell.angle_alpha   90.00
_cell.angle_beta   90.00
_cell.angle_gamma   90.00
#
_symmetry.space_group_name_H-M   'P 1'
#
loop_
_entity.id
_entity.type
_entity.pdbx_description
1 polymer ?
#
loop_
_entity_poly.entity_id
_entity_poly.type
_entity_poly.pdbx_seq_one_letter_code
_entity_poly.pdbx_strand_id
1 'polypeptide(L)'
;SIAEKESDEEIATKFRTLGIKTKNDSTRFLADFGRLMFGRFESKHLDHSWHKELHKEDRVLYFPKELSMVYRTALLLRGLAMSLQYNPSVGELWRDHALEAIRKHG
;
A
#
# COMPACT_ATOMS: atom_id res chain seq x y z
N SER A 1 -5.78 3.15 -9.38
CA SER A 1 -5.71 2.80 -7.94
C SER A 1 -6.75 1.73 -7.70
N ILE A 2 -6.32 0.47 -7.51
CA ILE A 2 -7.24 -0.66 -7.28
C ILE A 2 -6.57 -1.65 -6.30
N ALA A 3 -6.08 -1.18 -5.14
CA ALA A 3 -5.40 -2.07 -4.18
C ALA A 3 -6.24 -3.32 -3.79
N GLU A 4 -7.58 -3.29 -3.89
CA GLU A 4 -8.44 -4.44 -3.55
C GLU A 4 -8.90 -5.31 -4.73
N LYS A 5 -8.87 -4.80 -5.97
CA LYS A 5 -9.37 -5.55 -7.15
C LYS A 5 -8.33 -5.76 -8.25
N GLU A 6 -7.13 -5.18 -8.10
CA GLU A 6 -5.99 -5.49 -8.96
C GLU A 6 -5.37 -6.83 -8.54
N SER A 7 -4.86 -7.53 -9.56
CA SER A 7 -4.00 -8.70 -9.38
C SER A 7 -2.72 -8.34 -8.64
N ASP A 8 -2.08 -9.34 -8.04
CA ASP A 8 -0.80 -9.16 -7.34
C ASP A 8 0.27 -8.61 -8.29
N GLU A 9 0.32 -9.10 -9.52
CA GLU A 9 1.21 -8.64 -10.58
C GLU A 9 1.01 -7.16 -10.90
N GLU A 10 -0.23 -6.68 -10.99
CA GLU A 10 -0.51 -5.27 -11.28
C GLU A 10 -0.08 -4.35 -10.14
N ILE A 11 -0.37 -4.72 -8.88
CA ILE A 11 0.04 -3.93 -7.72
C ILE A 11 1.57 -3.90 -7.63
N ALA A 12 2.21 -5.06 -7.77
CA ALA A 12 3.66 -5.17 -7.73
C ALA A 12 4.33 -4.36 -8.85
N THR A 13 3.79 -4.44 -10.07
CA THR A 13 4.29 -3.66 -11.22
C THR A 13 4.22 -2.17 -10.94
N LYS A 14 3.13 -1.66 -10.37
CA LYS A 14 3.02 -0.24 -10.00
C LYS A 14 4.06 0.18 -8.97
N PHE A 15 4.32 -0.66 -7.98
CA PHE A 15 5.35 -0.38 -6.98
C PHE A 15 6.74 -0.34 -7.60
N ARG A 16 7.03 -1.24 -8.55
CA ARG A 16 8.27 -1.22 -9.35
C ARG A 16 8.37 0.05 -10.19
N THR A 17 7.30 0.44 -10.89
CA THR A 17 7.25 1.68 -11.70
C THR A 17 7.45 2.93 -10.85
N LEU A 18 6.94 2.92 -9.61
CA LEU A 18 7.15 3.98 -8.64
C LEU A 18 8.58 4.02 -8.08
N GLY A 19 9.44 3.06 -8.44
CA GLY A 19 10.85 3.02 -8.04
C GLY A 19 11.10 2.37 -6.68
N ILE A 20 10.11 1.69 -6.09
CA ILE A 20 10.30 0.91 -4.87
C ILE A 20 11.17 -0.31 -5.21
N LYS A 21 12.22 -0.55 -4.40
CA LYS A 21 13.11 -1.71 -4.58
C LYS A 21 13.08 -2.58 -3.34
N THR A 22 12.91 -3.88 -3.54
CA THR A 22 13.02 -4.88 -2.48
C THR A 22 14.26 -5.75 -2.72
N LYS A 23 14.57 -6.66 -1.80
CA LYS A 23 15.75 -7.51 -1.89
C LYS A 23 15.60 -8.59 -2.96
N ASN A 24 14.42 -9.20 -3.02
CA ASN A 24 14.15 -10.36 -3.87
C ASN A 24 13.16 -10.06 -5.01
N ASP A 25 12.65 -8.83 -5.10
CA ASP A 25 11.61 -8.41 -6.06
C ASP A 25 10.36 -9.30 -6.05
N SER A 26 9.96 -9.80 -4.86
CA SER A 26 8.80 -10.68 -4.74
C SER A 26 7.49 -9.94 -5.09
N THR A 27 6.78 -10.46 -6.08
CA THR A 27 5.44 -9.99 -6.47
C THR A 27 4.46 -10.11 -5.30
N ARG A 28 4.44 -11.26 -4.60
CA ARG A 28 3.57 -11.46 -3.43
C ARG A 28 3.88 -10.42 -2.36
N PHE A 29 5.16 -10.21 -2.03
CA PHE A 29 5.55 -9.21 -1.04
C PHE A 29 5.07 -7.82 -1.43
N LEU A 30 5.35 -7.37 -2.65
CA LEU A 30 4.96 -6.03 -3.11
C LEU A 30 3.44 -5.84 -3.12
N ALA A 31 2.69 -6.87 -3.52
CA ALA A 31 1.23 -6.84 -3.52
C ALA A 31 0.66 -6.75 -2.11
N ASP A 32 1.06 -7.66 -1.21
CA ASP A 32 0.63 -7.64 0.19
C ASP A 32 1.09 -6.36 0.91
N PHE A 33 2.29 -5.86 0.62
CA PHE A 33 2.80 -4.60 1.17
C PHE A 33 1.98 -3.39 0.68
N GLY A 34 1.58 -3.38 -0.60
CA GLY A 34 0.69 -2.35 -1.14
C GLY A 34 -0.70 -2.37 -0.52
N ARG A 35 -1.29 -3.56 -0.35
CA ARG A 35 -2.58 -3.72 0.36
C ARG A 35 -2.46 -3.32 1.82
N LEU A 36 -1.38 -3.72 2.48
CA LEU A 36 -1.07 -3.31 3.84
C LEU A 36 -0.96 -1.78 3.95
N MET A 37 -0.50 -1.03 2.95
CA MET A 37 -0.41 0.44 3.04
C MET A 37 -1.68 1.18 2.62
N PHE A 38 -2.39 0.71 1.61
CA PHE A 38 -3.47 1.48 0.96
C PHE A 38 -4.84 0.79 0.91
N GLY A 39 -4.91 -0.53 1.09
CA GLY A 39 -6.17 -1.30 1.10
C GLY A 39 -6.91 -1.21 2.45
N ARG A 40 -8.05 -1.93 2.55
CA ARG A 40 -8.69 -2.17 3.84
C ARG A 40 -7.78 -2.99 4.74
N PHE A 41 -8.05 -2.86 6.02
CA PHE A 41 -7.39 -3.65 7.02
C PHE A 41 -8.04 -5.03 7.11
N GLU A 42 -7.28 -6.08 6.85
CA GLU A 42 -7.71 -7.48 6.99
C GLU A 42 -7.21 -8.06 8.31
N SER A 43 -7.86 -9.13 8.79
CA SER A 43 -7.48 -9.81 10.03
C SER A 43 -6.03 -10.31 10.02
N LYS A 44 -5.52 -10.77 8.88
CA LYS A 44 -4.12 -11.19 8.71
C LYS A 44 -3.12 -10.08 9.07
N HIS A 45 -3.49 -8.80 8.90
CA HIS A 45 -2.63 -7.67 9.24
C HIS A 45 -2.47 -7.46 10.75
N LEU A 46 -3.28 -8.13 11.59
CA LEU A 46 -3.10 -8.17 13.05
C LEU A 46 -2.20 -9.31 13.51
N ASP A 47 -1.95 -10.30 12.65
CA ASP A 47 -1.15 -11.47 13.00
C ASP A 47 0.35 -11.17 12.86
N HIS A 48 1.05 -11.13 13.98
CA HIS A 48 2.49 -10.93 14.00
C HIS A 48 3.26 -12.00 13.19
N SER A 49 2.76 -13.23 13.16
CA SER A 49 3.37 -14.34 12.41
C SER A 49 3.30 -14.09 10.91
N TRP A 50 2.16 -13.55 10.43
CA TRP A 50 1.99 -13.15 9.03
C TRP A 50 3.02 -12.08 8.65
N HIS A 51 3.19 -11.03 9.47
CA HIS A 51 4.21 -9.99 9.23
C HIS A 51 5.62 -10.57 9.19
N LYS A 52 5.93 -11.48 10.10
CA LYS A 52 7.25 -12.11 10.19
C LYS A 52 7.56 -12.94 8.95
N GLU A 53 6.61 -13.75 8.47
CA GLU A 53 6.82 -14.54 7.25
C GLU A 53 6.87 -13.64 6.01
N LEU A 54 6.03 -12.61 5.91
CA LEU A 54 6.09 -11.64 4.81
C LEU A 54 7.46 -10.94 4.75
N HIS A 55 7.99 -10.47 5.89
CA HIS A 55 9.29 -9.78 5.94
C HIS A 55 10.51 -10.71 5.89
N LYS A 56 10.31 -12.01 6.10
CA LYS A 56 11.33 -13.04 5.87
C LYS A 56 11.44 -13.37 4.39
N GLU A 57 10.33 -13.34 3.66
CA GLU A 57 10.27 -13.52 2.21
C GLU A 57 10.99 -12.40 1.47
N ASP A 58 10.73 -11.15 1.82
CA ASP A 58 11.38 -10.00 1.20
C ASP A 58 11.38 -8.77 2.12
N ARG A 59 12.18 -7.76 1.78
CA ARG A 59 12.23 -6.48 2.50
C ARG A 59 12.50 -5.32 1.56
N VAL A 60 11.90 -4.18 1.86
CA VAL A 60 12.17 -2.93 1.15
C VAL A 60 13.61 -2.49 1.42
N LEU A 61 14.40 -2.33 0.35
CA LEU A 61 15.77 -1.78 0.39
C LEU A 61 15.79 -0.28 0.08
N TYR A 62 14.86 0.17 -0.77
CA TYR A 62 14.72 1.56 -1.13
C TYR A 62 13.25 1.92 -1.30
N PHE A 63 12.86 3.00 -0.62
CA PHE A 63 11.55 3.61 -0.74
C PHE A 63 11.72 5.08 -1.19
N PRO A 64 11.13 5.50 -2.31
CA PRO A 64 11.23 6.87 -2.81
C PRO A 64 10.77 7.91 -1.77
N LYS A 65 11.52 9.00 -1.63
CA LYS A 65 11.23 10.03 -0.60
C LYS A 65 9.93 10.77 -0.90
N GLU A 66 9.60 10.93 -2.16
CA GLU A 66 8.40 11.59 -2.67
C GLU A 66 7.13 10.85 -2.22
N LEU A 67 7.22 9.53 -2.07
CA LEU A 67 6.11 8.69 -1.59
C LEU A 67 6.03 8.65 -0.06
N SER A 68 7.02 9.19 0.65
CA SER A 68 7.08 9.07 2.11
C SER A 68 5.92 9.73 2.83
N MET A 69 5.52 10.91 2.37
CA MET A 69 4.36 11.62 2.90
C MET A 69 3.06 10.91 2.54
N VAL A 70 2.98 10.33 1.33
CA VAL A 70 1.78 9.63 0.86
C VAL A 70 1.46 8.44 1.75
N TYR A 71 2.42 7.54 2.01
CA TYR A 71 2.13 6.37 2.84
C TYR A 71 1.90 6.76 4.31
N ARG A 72 2.63 7.75 4.86
CA ARG A 72 2.43 8.21 6.25
C ARG A 72 1.02 8.76 6.45
N THR A 73 0.56 9.61 5.53
CA THR A 73 -0.80 10.14 5.56
C THR A 73 -1.82 9.02 5.44
N ALA A 74 -1.60 8.04 4.56
CA ALA A 74 -2.50 6.89 4.43
C ALA A 74 -2.60 6.07 5.72
N LEU A 75 -1.48 5.79 6.38
CA LEU A 75 -1.46 5.05 7.66
C LEU A 75 -2.12 5.83 8.80
N LEU A 76 -1.92 7.15 8.88
CA LEU A 76 -2.57 8.00 9.88
C LEU A 76 -4.09 8.03 9.71
N LEU A 77 -4.56 8.22 8.47
CA LEU A 77 -5.99 8.24 8.14
C LEU A 77 -6.64 6.89 8.40
N ARG A 78 -5.94 5.79 8.10
CA ARG A 78 -6.41 4.46 8.48
C ARG A 78 -6.51 4.33 10.00
N GLY A 79 -5.48 4.74 10.74
CA GLY A 79 -5.48 4.71 12.20
C GLY A 79 -6.69 5.43 12.79
N LEU A 80 -6.98 6.64 12.30
CA LEU A 80 -8.16 7.42 12.70
C LEU A 80 -9.47 6.70 12.34
N ALA A 81 -9.60 6.19 11.12
CA ALA A 81 -10.80 5.47 10.69
C ALA A 81 -11.07 4.24 11.58
N MET A 82 -10.03 3.47 11.88
CA MET A 82 -10.12 2.30 12.76
C MET A 82 -10.52 2.69 14.19
N SER A 83 -10.00 3.80 14.74
CA SER A 83 -10.44 4.31 16.05
C SER A 83 -11.92 4.70 16.08
N LEU A 84 -12.47 5.08 14.94
CA LEU A 84 -13.89 5.37 14.75
C LEU A 84 -14.72 4.13 14.33
N GLN A 85 -14.13 2.94 14.39
CA GLN A 85 -14.76 1.66 14.00
C GLN A 85 -15.11 1.55 12.51
N TYR A 86 -14.44 2.32 11.65
CA TYR A 86 -14.53 2.20 10.20
C TYR A 86 -13.28 1.51 9.62
N ASN A 87 -13.49 0.67 8.61
CA ASN A 87 -12.40 0.01 7.88
C ASN A 87 -12.44 0.33 6.38
N PRO A 88 -12.11 1.57 5.97
CA PRO A 88 -12.10 1.94 4.57
C PRO A 88 -10.81 1.50 3.87
N SER A 89 -10.91 1.29 2.55
CA SER A 89 -9.73 1.29 1.67
C SER A 89 -9.32 2.75 1.42
N VAL A 90 -8.17 3.16 1.97
CA VAL A 90 -7.66 4.53 1.79
C VAL A 90 -7.41 4.82 0.31
N GLY A 91 -6.86 3.84 -0.42
CA GLY A 91 -6.59 3.95 -1.85
C GLY A 91 -7.83 4.08 -2.72
N GLU A 92 -8.98 3.55 -2.29
CA GLU A 92 -10.27 3.78 -2.96
C GLU A 92 -10.81 5.17 -2.66
N LEU A 93 -10.82 5.60 -1.40
CA LEU A 93 -11.32 6.91 -0.99
C LEU A 93 -10.54 8.06 -1.65
N TRP A 94 -9.23 7.90 -1.81
CA TRP A 94 -8.36 8.95 -2.36
C TRP A 94 -8.28 8.94 -3.87
N ARG A 95 -8.83 7.93 -4.55
CA ARG A 95 -8.66 7.73 -5.98
C ARG A 95 -9.10 8.94 -6.79
N ASP A 96 -10.30 9.43 -6.55
CA ASP A 96 -10.89 10.48 -7.38
C ASP A 96 -10.17 11.81 -7.17
N HIS A 97 -9.70 12.07 -5.94
CA HIS A 97 -8.83 13.21 -5.62
C HIS A 97 -7.46 13.12 -6.30
N ALA A 98 -6.85 11.93 -6.31
CA ALA A 98 -5.56 11.72 -6.98
C ALA A 98 -5.69 11.88 -8.50
N LEU A 99 -6.75 11.33 -9.09
CA LEU A 99 -7.05 11.48 -10.52
C LEU A 99 -7.27 12.95 -10.89
N GLU A 100 -7.98 13.69 -10.05
CA GLU A 100 -8.21 15.12 -10.27
C GLU A 100 -6.92 15.93 -10.19
N ALA A 101 -6.03 15.62 -9.24
CA ALA A 101 -4.73 16.27 -9.14
C ALA A 101 -3.86 16.00 -10.37
N ILE A 102 -3.82 14.75 -10.85
CA ILE A 102 -3.11 14.39 -12.09
C ILE A 102 -3.71 15.16 -13.28
N ARG A 103 -5.04 15.22 -13.39
CA ARG A 103 -5.69 15.95 -14.50
C ARG A 103 -5.37 17.43 -14.52
N LYS A 104 -5.20 18.05 -13.34
CA LYS A 104 -4.93 19.49 -13.20
C LYS A 104 -3.47 19.87 -13.33
N HIS A 105 -2.55 18.96 -13.01
CA HIS A 105 -1.13 19.29 -12.80
C HIS A 105 -0.14 18.32 -13.44
N GLY A 106 -0.61 17.25 -14.08
CA GLY A 106 0.19 16.22 -14.74
C GLY A 106 0.32 16.41 -16.24
#